data_AF-A0A529ZDF6-F1
#
_entry.id   AF-A0A529ZDF6-F1
#
_cell.length_a   1.000
_cell.length_b   1.000
_cell.length_c   1.000
_cell.angle_alpha   90.00
_cell.angle_beta   90.00
_cell.angle_gamma   90.00
#
_symmetry.space_group_name_H-M   'P 1'
#
loop_
_entity.id
_entity.type
_entity.pdbx_description
1 polymer ?
#
loop_
_entity_poly.entity_id
_entity_poly.type
_entity_poly.pdbx_seq_one_letter_code
_entity_poly.pdbx_strand_id
1 'polypeptide(L)'
;MLTDGLVEAGLTYEAAREYWTPRRLALDIRGLTARSKDIREEIKGPSTTAPEQAVQGFLRKAGLSSIAEAHVHSDPKKGDFYVAHISKPGRAAEEIIAELVPGIIKS
;
A
#
# COMPACT_ATOMS: atom_id res chain seq x y z
N MET A 1 -17.07 -7.17 2.71
CA MET A 1 -17.33 -7.49 4.15
C MET A 1 -16.19 -6.91 4.99
N LEU A 2 -16.31 -6.83 6.33
CA LEU A 2 -15.23 -6.25 7.17
C LEU A 2 -13.91 -7.00 7.02
N THR A 3 -13.95 -8.33 6.99
CA THR A 3 -12.78 -9.18 6.80
C THR A 3 -12.04 -8.88 5.50
N ASP A 4 -12.77 -8.61 4.41
CA ASP A 4 -12.16 -8.27 3.12
C ASP A 4 -11.43 -6.92 3.21
N GLY A 5 -12.06 -5.91 3.81
CA GLY A 5 -11.46 -4.59 3.98
C GLY A 5 -10.22 -4.61 4.88
N LEU A 6 -10.17 -5.50 5.88
CA LEU A 6 -8.96 -5.69 6.70
C LEU A 6 -7.81 -6.27 5.85
N VAL A 7 -8.09 -7.27 5.00
CA VAL A 7 -7.09 -7.88 4.12
C VAL A 7 -6.60 -6.90 3.06
N GLU A 8 -7.51 -6.14 2.44
CA GLU A 8 -7.19 -5.09 1.47
C GLU A 8 -6.32 -3.99 2.08
N ALA A 9 -6.54 -3.65 3.36
CA ALA A 9 -5.70 -2.72 4.11
C ALA A 9 -4.33 -3.31 4.52
N GLY A 10 -4.05 -4.56 4.17
CA GLY A 10 -2.78 -5.24 4.43
C GLY A 10 -2.66 -5.85 5.82
N LEU A 11 -3.78 -6.05 6.52
CA LEU A 11 -3.83 -6.82 7.77
C LEU A 11 -4.11 -8.30 7.48
N THR A 12 -3.67 -9.17 8.37
CA THR A 12 -4.03 -10.60 8.32
C THR A 12 -4.63 -11.03 9.64
N TYR A 13 -5.49 -12.04 9.60
CA TYR A 13 -6.11 -12.65 10.77
C TYR A 13 -6.15 -14.17 10.61
N GLU A 14 -6.25 -14.90 11.73
CA GLU A 14 -6.26 -16.37 11.73
C GLU A 14 -7.68 -16.92 11.66
N ALA A 15 -8.61 -16.29 12.36
CA ALA A 15 -10.01 -16.69 12.38
C ALA A 15 -10.92 -15.49 12.58
N ALA A 16 -12.08 -15.51 11.92
CA ALA A 16 -13.15 -14.56 12.14
C ALA A 16 -14.45 -15.32 12.40
N ARG A 17 -15.24 -14.85 13.38
CA ARG A 17 -16.54 -15.43 13.70
C ARG A 17 -17.55 -14.35 14.02
N GLU A 18 -18.67 -14.42 13.30
CA GLU A 18 -19.80 -13.52 13.48
C GLU A 18 -20.82 -14.09 14.47
N TYR A 19 -21.40 -13.19 15.24
CA TYR A 19 -22.48 -13.44 16.18
C TYR A 19 -23.52 -12.36 16.02
N TRP A 20 -24.79 -12.72 16.02
CA TRP A 20 -25.85 -11.75 15.93
C TRP A 20 -27.07 -12.15 16.76
N THR A 21 -27.80 -11.12 17.18
CA THR A 21 -29.15 -11.17 17.73
C THR A 21 -29.95 -10.03 17.08
N PRO A 22 -31.29 -9.96 17.23
CA PRO A 22 -32.08 -8.92 16.56
C PRO A 22 -31.66 -7.46 16.83
N ARG A 23 -30.92 -7.19 17.92
CA ARG A 23 -30.45 -5.83 18.27
C ARG A 23 -28.94 -5.71 18.51
N ARG A 24 -28.16 -6.77 18.25
CA ARG A 24 -26.70 -6.76 18.49
C ARG A 24 -25.99 -7.54 17.41
N LEU A 25 -24.94 -6.94 16.87
CA LEU A 25 -23.96 -7.58 16.01
C LEU A 25 -22.63 -7.60 16.74
N ALA A 26 -21.93 -8.73 16.67
CA ALA A 26 -20.59 -8.88 17.21
C ALA A 26 -19.74 -9.69 16.22
N LEU A 27 -18.49 -9.28 16.07
CA LEU A 27 -17.51 -9.99 15.26
C LEU A 27 -16.27 -10.23 16.12
N ASP A 28 -15.93 -11.50 16.30
CA ASP A 28 -14.72 -11.96 16.97
C ASP A 28 -13.65 -12.24 15.91
N ILE A 29 -12.55 -11.48 15.94
CA ILE A 29 -11.41 -11.67 15.05
C ILE A 29 -10.20 -12.04 15.91
N ARG A 30 -9.61 -13.21 15.63
CA ARG A 30 -8.47 -13.75 16.36
C ARG A 30 -7.22 -13.76 15.48
N GLY A 31 -6.06 -13.53 16.10
CA GLY A 31 -4.78 -13.48 15.41
C GLY A 31 -4.61 -12.28 14.47
N LEU A 32 -5.31 -11.17 14.73
CA LEU A 32 -5.17 -9.96 13.92
C LEU A 32 -3.78 -9.33 14.11
N THR A 33 -3.09 -9.05 13.01
CA THR A 33 -1.81 -8.32 13.05
C THR A 33 -1.99 -6.92 13.61
N ALA A 34 -1.10 -6.49 14.51
CA ALA A 34 -1.17 -5.17 15.15
C ALA A 34 -0.97 -3.98 14.19
N ARG A 35 -0.38 -4.21 13.03
CA ARG A 35 -0.16 -3.23 11.97
C ARG A 35 -0.14 -3.90 10.60
N SER A 36 -0.46 -3.14 9.56
CA SER A 36 -0.27 -3.60 8.20
C SER A 36 1.21 -3.68 7.85
N LYS A 37 1.53 -4.48 6.83
CA LYS A 37 2.92 -4.63 6.35
C LYS A 37 3.37 -3.35 5.65
N ASP A 38 4.65 -3.02 5.82
CA ASP A 38 5.27 -1.97 5.02
C ASP A 38 5.30 -2.42 3.55
N ILE A 39 4.83 -1.55 2.66
CA ILE A 39 4.77 -1.85 1.23
C ILE A 39 5.96 -1.16 0.57
N ARG A 40 6.78 -1.97 -0.11
CA ARG A 40 7.87 -1.47 -0.95
C ARG A 40 7.46 -1.65 -2.40
N GLU A 41 7.32 -0.54 -3.11
CA GLU A 41 7.00 -0.49 -4.53
C GLU A 41 8.21 0.03 -5.28
N GLU A 42 8.61 -0.69 -6.32
CA GLU A 42 9.64 -0.24 -7.26
C GLU A 42 8.96 0.29 -8.51
N ILE A 43 9.04 1.62 -8.73
CA ILE A 43 8.55 2.23 -9.96
C ILE A 43 9.73 2.33 -10.93
N LYS A 44 9.64 1.58 -12.02
CA LYS A 44 10.58 1.71 -13.14
C LYS A 44 10.26 2.97 -13.93
N GLY A 45 11.24 3.84 -14.03
CA GLY A 45 11.22 5.07 -14.76
C GLY A 45 11.75 4.94 -16.19
N PRO A 46 11.84 6.07 -16.90
CA PRO A 46 12.41 6.11 -18.25
C PRO A 46 13.92 5.88 -18.22
N SER A 47 14.51 5.70 -19.42
CA SER A 47 15.97 5.60 -19.57
C SER A 47 16.67 6.88 -19.12
N THR A 48 17.93 6.78 -18.68
CA THR A 48 18.75 7.94 -18.28
C THR A 48 18.99 8.95 -19.40
N THR A 49 18.84 8.52 -20.66
CA THR A 49 18.96 9.37 -21.86
C THR A 49 17.61 9.90 -22.35
N ALA A 50 16.51 9.60 -21.64
CA ALA A 50 15.18 10.04 -22.04
C ALA A 50 15.02 11.57 -21.90
N PRO A 51 14.07 12.17 -22.64
CA PRO A 51 13.80 13.61 -22.55
C PRO A 51 13.47 14.04 -21.12
N GLU A 52 13.93 15.23 -20.75
CA GLU A 52 13.75 15.76 -19.39
C GLU A 52 12.28 15.84 -18.96
N GLN A 53 11.36 16.04 -19.91
CA GLN A 53 9.91 15.98 -19.68
C GLN A 53 9.44 14.60 -19.18
N ALA A 54 10.01 13.51 -19.70
CA ALA A 54 9.68 12.15 -19.26
C ALA A 54 10.23 11.87 -17.85
N VAL A 55 11.43 12.38 -17.55
CA VAL A 55 12.05 12.28 -16.23
C VAL A 55 11.24 13.05 -15.20
N GLN A 56 10.82 14.28 -15.51
CA GLN A 56 9.95 15.09 -14.64
C GLN A 56 8.59 14.42 -14.39
N GLY A 57 8.01 13.79 -15.41
CA GLY A 57 6.79 12.98 -15.27
C GLY A 57 6.97 11.79 -14.33
N PHE A 58 8.12 11.12 -14.41
CA PHE A 58 8.49 10.04 -13.51
C PHE A 58 8.66 10.50 -12.06
N LEU A 59 9.39 11.59 -11.82
CA LEU A 59 9.59 12.15 -10.47
C LEU A 59 8.25 12.47 -9.79
N ARG A 60 7.33 13.11 -10.52
CA ARG A 60 5.97 13.41 -10.03
C ARG A 60 5.19 12.14 -9.68
N LYS A 61 5.26 11.11 -10.53
CA LYS A 61 4.56 9.84 -10.29
C LYS A 61 5.17 9.06 -9.13
N ALA A 62 6.49 9.14 -8.97
CA ALA A 62 7.24 8.47 -7.91
C ALA A 62 7.20 9.23 -6.58
N GLY A 63 6.71 10.47 -6.55
CA GLY A 63 6.71 11.31 -5.36
C GLY A 63 8.11 11.75 -4.92
N LEU A 64 9.09 11.71 -5.81
CA LEU A 64 10.48 12.10 -5.53
C LEU A 64 10.68 13.58 -5.84
N SER A 65 11.43 14.28 -4.98
CA SER A 65 11.79 15.69 -5.17
C SER A 65 12.91 15.89 -6.19
N SER A 66 13.76 14.88 -6.36
CA SER A 66 14.97 14.96 -7.19
C SER A 66 15.32 13.62 -7.83
N ILE A 67 15.98 13.66 -8.98
CA ILE A 67 16.58 12.49 -9.65
C ILE A 67 17.64 11.83 -8.76
N ALA A 68 18.27 12.58 -7.85
CA ALA A 68 19.25 12.04 -6.91
C ALA A 68 18.66 11.00 -5.93
N GLU A 69 17.34 11.00 -5.73
CA GLU A 69 16.64 10.00 -4.91
C GLU A 69 16.24 8.76 -5.73
N ALA A 70 16.40 8.81 -7.06
CA ALA A 70 16.17 7.69 -7.95
C ALA A 70 17.45 6.88 -8.16
N HIS A 71 17.32 5.55 -8.10
CA HIS A 71 18.41 4.63 -8.39
C HIS A 71 18.53 4.41 -9.89
N VAL A 72 19.76 4.32 -10.41
CA VAL A 72 20.00 3.94 -11.80
C VAL A 72 20.31 2.46 -11.85
N HIS A 73 19.52 1.70 -12.62
CA HIS A 73 19.77 0.29 -12.90
C HIS A 73 20.12 0.13 -14.38
N SER A 74 21.15 -0.66 -14.65
CA SER A 74 21.59 -0.99 -16.02
C SER A 74 21.04 -2.35 -16.43
N ASP A 75 20.33 -2.41 -17.57
CA ASP A 75 19.90 -3.67 -18.19
C ASP A 75 20.55 -3.82 -19.57
N PRO A 76 21.18 -4.97 -19.88
CA PRO A 76 21.86 -5.20 -21.17
C PRO A 76 20.99 -4.99 -22.41
N LYS A 77 19.65 -5.07 -22.29
CA LYS A 77 18.70 -4.91 -23.41
C LYS A 77 18.04 -3.54 -23.47
N LYS A 78 18.00 -2.80 -22.37
CA LYS A 78 17.27 -1.52 -22.26
C LYS A 78 18.15 -0.32 -21.97
N GLY A 79 19.43 -0.52 -21.68
CA GLY A 79 20.33 0.54 -21.22
C GLY A 79 20.06 0.91 -19.77
N ASP A 80 20.60 2.05 -19.35
CA ASP A 80 20.41 2.58 -18.00
C ASP A 80 19.02 3.21 -17.86
N PHE A 81 18.31 2.90 -16.77
CA PHE A 81 17.00 3.47 -16.45
C PHE A 81 16.88 3.80 -14.96
N TYR A 82 16.01 4.77 -14.67
CA TYR A 82 15.72 5.19 -13.30
C TYR A 82 14.76 4.22 -12.61
N VAL A 83 14.94 4.01 -11.31
CA VAL A 83 14.08 3.21 -10.45
C VAL A 83 13.87 3.97 -9.15
N ALA A 84 12.61 4.19 -8.78
CA ALA A 84 12.24 4.80 -7.51
C ALA A 84 11.81 3.71 -6.55
N HIS A 85 12.45 3.65 -5.38
CA HIS A 85 12.06 2.76 -4.29
C HIS A 85 11.15 3.53 -3.36
N ILE A 86 9.85 3.28 -3.48
CA ILE A 86 8.84 3.91 -2.63
C ILE A 86 8.53 2.95 -1.49
N SER A 87 8.81 3.38 -0.26
CA SER A 87 8.42 2.66 0.94
C SER A 87 7.25 3.36 1.60
N LYS A 88 6.08 2.73 1.58
CA LYS A 88 4.91 3.17 2.34
C LYS A 88 4.93 2.45 3.69
N PRO A 89 5.09 3.16 4.82
CA PRO A 89 5.02 2.54 6.13
C PRO A 89 3.61 1.99 6.34
N GLY A 90 3.54 0.79 6.91
CA GLY A 90 2.30 0.19 7.36
C GLY A 90 1.64 1.05 8.45
N ARG A 91 0.32 0.90 8.58
CA ARG A 91 -0.51 1.63 9.55
C ARG A 91 -0.91 0.72 10.70
N ALA A 92 -1.19 1.31 11.87
CA ALA A 92 -1.70 0.57 13.01
C ALA A 92 -3.09 -0.02 12.68
N ALA A 93 -3.36 -1.23 13.19
CA ALA A 93 -4.66 -1.88 12.97
C ALA A 93 -5.82 -1.05 13.53
N GLU A 94 -5.62 -0.36 14.65
CA GLU A 94 -6.62 0.51 15.27
C GLU A 94 -7.08 1.62 14.34
N GLU A 95 -6.15 2.28 13.65
CA GLU A 95 -6.46 3.35 12.70
C GLU A 95 -7.24 2.82 11.49
N ILE A 96 -6.80 1.67 10.95
CA ILE A 96 -7.45 1.02 9.82
C ILE A 96 -8.89 0.64 10.20
N ILE A 97 -9.10 0.03 11.37
CA ILE A 97 -10.42 -0.40 11.85
C ILE A 97 -11.33 0.81 12.06
N ALA A 98 -10.81 1.88 12.70
CA ALA A 98 -11.57 3.09 12.96
C ALA A 98 -12.08 3.76 11.69
N GLU A 99 -11.32 3.68 10.60
CA GLU A 99 -11.70 4.20 9.28
C GLU A 99 -12.67 3.27 8.54
N LEU A 100 -12.44 1.96 8.59
CA LEU A 100 -13.18 0.97 7.82
C LEU A 100 -14.59 0.68 8.37
N VAL A 101 -14.72 0.52 9.68
CA VAL A 101 -15.98 0.10 10.33
C VAL A 101 -17.15 1.05 10.05
N PRO A 102 -17.00 2.39 10.13
CA PRO A 102 -18.09 3.31 9.81
C PRO A 102 -18.59 3.20 8.37
N GLY A 103 -17.72 2.90 7.40
CA GLY A 103 -18.10 2.72 6.01
C GLY A 103 -19.00 1.50 5.81
N ILE A 104 -18.70 0.41 6.51
CA ILE A 104 -19.43 -0.86 6.41
C ILE A 104 -20.75 -0.83 7.16
N ILE A 105 -20.85 -0.12 8.29
CA ILE A 105 -22.10 -0.02 9.04
C ILE A 105 -23.13 0.84 8.29
N LYS A 106 -22.68 1.77 7.44
CA LYS A 106 -23.55 2.69 6.69
C LYS A 106 -24.00 2.16 5.32
N SER A 107 -23.40 1.09 4.83
CA SER A 107 -23.67 0.50 3.50
C SER A 107 -24.84 -0.48 3.50
#